data_AF-A0A4Y8K5I1-F1
#
_entry.id   AF-A0A4Y8K5I1-F1
#
_cell.length_a   1.000
_cell.length_b   1.000
_cell.length_c   1.000
_cell.angle_alpha   90.00
_cell.angle_beta   90.00
_cell.angle_gamma   90.00
#
_symmetry.space_group_name_H-M   'P 1'
#
loop_
_entity.id
_entity.type
_entity.pdbx_description
1 polymer ?
#
loop_
_entity_poly.entity_id
_entity_poly.type
_entity_poly.pdbx_seq_one_letter_code
_entity_poly.pdbx_strand_id
1 'polypeptide(L)'
;MTTIIRSVKINPTETITTLNLTPGSIGADISAAIGCSMFDVVGLADSIDLFVDDEGLINGSPLNLPATVLTHLLGSPTVIFGTAIAVSVTPDGETIGLTDRQLVRLQKAFAQKPDDGTIDTLVDSLSPFPTIVSMFRNI
;
A
#
# COMPACT_ATOMS: atom_id res chain seq x y z
N MET A 1 -1.66 -25.11 -15.65
CA MET A 1 -1.04 -23.78 -15.51
C MET A 1 -1.38 -23.28 -14.12
N THR A 2 -0.39 -22.98 -13.30
CA THR A 2 -0.61 -22.32 -12.00
C THR A 2 -0.93 -20.87 -12.31
N THR A 3 -2.13 -20.40 -12.00
CA THR A 3 -2.44 -18.96 -12.11
C THR A 3 -1.51 -18.22 -11.15
N ILE A 4 -0.86 -17.17 -11.63
CA ILE A 4 0.04 -16.33 -10.83
C ILE A 4 -0.67 -15.01 -10.58
N ILE A 5 -0.85 -14.64 -9.32
CA ILE A 5 -1.37 -13.33 -8.96
C ILE A 5 -0.18 -12.38 -8.86
N ARG A 6 -0.07 -11.51 -9.86
CA ARG A 6 0.90 -10.41 -9.88
C ARG A 6 0.51 -9.39 -8.82
N SER A 7 1.39 -9.14 -7.87
CA SER A 7 1.22 -8.15 -6.81
C SER A 7 2.45 -7.26 -6.68
N VAL A 8 2.34 -6.15 -5.96
CA VAL A 8 3.46 -5.26 -5.64
C VAL A 8 3.64 -5.20 -4.12
N LYS A 9 4.81 -5.61 -3.64
CA LYS A 9 5.23 -5.47 -2.24
C LYS A 9 5.88 -4.10 -2.04
N ILE A 10 5.39 -3.36 -1.06
CA ILE A 10 5.88 -2.02 -0.70
C ILE A 10 6.46 -2.14 0.72
N ASN A 11 7.78 -2.15 0.83
CA ASN A 11 8.45 -2.19 2.14
C ASN A 11 8.62 -0.77 2.70
N PRO A 12 8.60 -0.61 4.04
CA PRO A 12 8.88 0.67 4.70
C PRO A 12 10.24 1.29 4.33
N THR A 13 11.21 0.48 3.93
CA THR A 13 12.56 0.89 3.49
C THR A 13 12.64 1.25 2.01
N GLU A 14 11.53 1.70 1.42
CA GLU A 14 11.41 2.16 0.02
C GLU A 14 11.64 1.08 -1.06
N THR A 15 11.86 -0.17 -0.66
CA THR A 15 12.01 -1.27 -1.62
C THR A 15 10.63 -1.70 -2.12
N ILE A 16 10.38 -1.50 -3.42
CA ILE A 16 9.15 -1.90 -4.11
C ILE A 16 9.47 -3.06 -5.05
N THR A 17 8.85 -4.22 -4.85
CA THR A 17 9.10 -5.43 -5.67
C THR A 17 7.80 -6.04 -6.18
N THR A 18 7.86 -6.73 -7.31
CA THR A 18 6.75 -7.58 -7.75
C THR A 18 6.79 -8.91 -7.00
N LEU A 19 5.63 -9.39 -6.56
CA LEU A 19 5.46 -10.69 -5.92
C LEU A 19 4.43 -11.50 -6.71
N ASN A 20 4.64 -12.82 -6.77
CA ASN A 20 3.75 -13.77 -7.43
C ASN A 20 3.07 -14.61 -6.34
N LEU A 21 1.77 -14.46 -6.14
CA LEU A 21 0.99 -15.19 -5.12
C LEU A 21 0.30 -16.42 -5.73
N THR A 22 0.05 -17.43 -4.88
CA THR A 22 -0.61 -18.67 -5.28
C THR A 22 -2.13 -18.58 -5.05
N PRO A 23 -2.99 -18.85 -6.06
CA PRO A 23 -4.44 -18.69 -5.97
C PRO A 23 -5.13 -19.53 -4.89
N GLY A 24 -4.54 -20.68 -4.50
CA GLY A 24 -5.12 -21.57 -3.49
C GLY A 24 -4.82 -21.19 -2.04
N SER A 25 -3.94 -20.21 -1.81
CA SER A 25 -3.46 -19.82 -0.48
C SER A 25 -3.25 -18.31 -0.35
N ILE A 26 -3.94 -17.50 -1.16
CA ILE A 26 -3.70 -16.04 -1.30
C ILE A 26 -3.61 -15.34 0.05
N GLY A 27 -4.58 -15.56 0.95
CA GLY A 27 -4.58 -14.93 2.27
C GLY A 27 -3.36 -15.32 3.12
N ALA A 28 -2.97 -16.60 3.10
CA ALA A 28 -1.80 -17.07 3.84
C ALA A 28 -0.47 -16.59 3.22
N ASP A 29 -0.40 -16.52 1.89
CA ASP A 29 0.76 -16.00 1.17
C ASP A 29 0.92 -14.49 1.44
N ILE A 30 -0.19 -13.73 1.46
CA ILE A 30 -0.20 -12.29 1.77
C ILE A 30 0.21 -12.07 3.23
N SER A 31 -0.40 -12.76 4.19
CA SER A 31 -0.05 -12.58 5.61
C SER A 31 1.42 -12.92 5.87
N ALA A 32 1.93 -14.01 5.27
CA ALA A 32 3.34 -14.37 5.35
C ALA A 32 4.25 -13.33 4.67
N ALA A 33 3.84 -12.77 3.53
CA ALA A 33 4.63 -11.75 2.82
C ALA A 33 4.69 -10.42 3.58
N ILE A 34 3.62 -10.06 4.28
CA ILE A 34 3.54 -8.90 5.17
C ILE A 34 4.34 -9.16 6.47
N GLY A 35 4.25 -10.39 6.98
CA GLY A 35 4.78 -10.77 8.29
C GLY A 35 3.77 -10.58 9.42
N CYS A 36 2.47 -10.66 9.13
CA CYS A 36 1.39 -10.44 10.10
C CYS A 36 0.55 -11.70 10.36
N SER A 37 -0.20 -11.69 11.46
CA SER A 37 -1.22 -12.69 11.81
C SER A 37 -2.59 -12.33 11.23
N MET A 38 -2.92 -11.05 11.24
CA MET A 38 -4.16 -10.48 10.74
C MET A 38 -3.83 -9.32 9.80
N PHE A 39 -4.56 -9.23 8.71
CA PHE A 39 -4.45 -8.13 7.76
C PHE A 39 -5.78 -7.42 7.62
N ASP A 40 -5.71 -6.13 7.29
CA ASP A 40 -6.83 -5.33 6.82
C ASP A 40 -6.61 -4.95 5.34
N VAL A 41 -7.67 -4.50 4.69
CA VAL A 41 -7.68 -4.13 3.27
C VAL A 41 -8.05 -2.67 3.09
N VAL A 42 -7.13 -1.89 2.54
CA VAL A 42 -7.35 -0.49 2.16
C VAL A 42 -7.65 -0.42 0.67
N GLY A 43 -8.91 -0.13 0.33
CA GLY A 43 -9.37 0.02 -1.05
C GLY A 43 -8.94 1.36 -1.66
N LEU A 44 -8.33 1.30 -2.84
CA LEU A 44 -7.84 2.46 -3.59
C LEU A 44 -8.59 2.62 -4.93
N ALA A 45 -8.33 3.73 -5.63
CA ALA A 45 -8.82 3.96 -6.98
C ALA A 45 -8.39 2.86 -7.97
N ASP A 46 -9.15 2.73 -9.07
CA ASP A 46 -8.90 1.78 -10.17
C ASP A 46 -8.93 0.29 -9.74
N SER A 47 -9.74 -0.05 -8.72
CA SER A 47 -9.90 -1.43 -8.21
C SER A 47 -8.58 -2.04 -7.72
N ILE A 48 -7.77 -1.22 -7.06
CA ILE A 48 -6.51 -1.63 -6.43
C ILE A 48 -6.77 -1.71 -4.92
N ASP A 49 -6.38 -2.82 -4.32
CA ASP A 49 -6.44 -2.99 -2.86
C ASP A 49 -5.02 -3.09 -2.30
N LEU A 50 -4.81 -2.50 -1.12
CA LEU A 50 -3.63 -2.74 -0.30
C LEU A 50 -3.97 -3.61 0.89
N PHE A 51 -3.36 -4.78 0.95
CA PHE A 51 -3.34 -5.60 2.16
C PHE A 51 -2.24 -5.08 3.08
N VAL A 52 -2.58 -4.85 4.33
CA VAL A 52 -1.69 -4.26 5.34
C VAL A 52 -1.82 -4.99 6.68
N ASP A 53 -0.80 -4.91 7.52
CA ASP A 53 -0.86 -5.43 8.89
C ASP A 53 -1.84 -4.58 9.71
N ASP A 54 -2.97 -5.17 10.11
CA ASP A 54 -4.01 -4.50 10.91
C ASP A 54 -3.46 -4.04 12.27
N GLU A 55 -2.51 -4.79 12.81
CA GLU A 55 -1.90 -4.53 14.11
C GLU A 55 -0.57 -3.77 13.99
N GLY A 56 -0.16 -3.37 12.78
CA GLY A 56 1.18 -2.86 12.52
C GLY A 56 1.57 -1.66 13.37
N LEU A 57 0.64 -0.73 13.59
CA LEU A 57 0.88 0.44 14.45
C LEU A 57 1.09 0.02 15.93
N ILE A 58 0.25 -0.87 16.44
CA ILE A 58 0.27 -1.29 17.86
C ILE A 58 1.48 -2.19 18.13
N ASN A 59 1.89 -2.99 17.15
CA ASN A 59 3.06 -3.86 17.22
C ASN A 59 4.38 -3.12 16.99
N GLY A 60 4.34 -1.81 16.69
CA GLY A 60 5.54 -0.99 16.49
C GLY A 60 6.23 -1.19 15.15
N SER A 61 5.51 -1.68 14.13
CA SER A 61 6.01 -1.73 12.76
C SER A 61 6.35 -0.32 12.27
N PRO A 62 7.42 -0.16 11.46
CA PRO A 62 7.84 1.15 11.00
C PRO A 62 6.82 1.79 10.05
N LEU A 63 6.73 3.12 10.06
CA LEU A 63 5.93 3.88 9.10
C LEU A 63 6.37 3.54 7.67
N ASN A 64 5.41 3.14 6.84
CA ASN A 64 5.60 2.93 5.41
C ASN A 64 5.21 4.19 4.65
N LEU A 65 6.14 5.13 4.57
CA LEU A 65 5.90 6.42 3.91
C LEU A 65 5.52 6.26 2.43
N PRO A 66 6.16 5.39 1.61
CA PRO A 66 5.73 5.17 0.23
C PRO A 66 4.29 4.66 0.10
N ALA A 67 3.89 3.69 0.93
CA ALA A 67 2.51 3.18 0.93
C ALA A 67 1.52 4.26 1.41
N THR A 68 1.90 5.05 2.43
CA THR A 68 1.09 6.17 2.93
C THR A 68 0.89 7.24 1.86
N VAL A 69 1.94 7.62 1.12
CA VAL A 69 1.80 8.58 0.01
C VAL A 69 0.92 8.01 -1.10
N LEU A 70 1.07 6.72 -1.41
CA LEU A 70 0.24 6.04 -2.41
C LEU A 70 -1.25 6.06 -2.05
N THR A 71 -1.60 5.77 -0.79
CA THR A 71 -3.00 5.71 -0.33
C THR A 71 -3.68 7.08 -0.46
N HIS A 72 -2.95 8.16 -0.13
CA HIS A 72 -3.44 9.54 -0.31
C HIS A 72 -3.62 9.90 -1.79
N LEU A 73 -2.64 9.56 -2.63
CA LEU A 73 -2.68 9.81 -4.07
C LEU A 73 -3.79 9.03 -4.80
N LEU A 74 -4.20 7.89 -4.25
CA LEU A 74 -5.22 7.01 -4.83
C LEU A 74 -6.55 7.04 -4.07
N GLY A 75 -6.78 8.08 -3.26
CA GLY A 75 -8.11 8.45 -2.79
C GLY A 75 -8.58 7.78 -1.49
N SER A 76 -7.70 7.09 -0.76
CA SER A 76 -8.00 6.57 0.59
C SER A 76 -6.91 7.03 1.56
N PRO A 77 -6.96 8.27 2.08
CA PRO A 77 -5.94 8.78 3.00
C PRO A 77 -5.81 7.90 4.25
N THR A 78 -4.79 7.04 4.28
CA THR A 78 -4.56 6.10 5.37
C THR A 78 -3.07 5.99 5.64
N VAL A 79 -2.67 6.16 6.91
CA VAL A 79 -1.28 6.01 7.33
C VAL A 79 -0.96 4.52 7.48
N ILE A 80 0.06 4.04 6.77
CA ILE A 80 0.39 2.61 6.71
C ILE A 80 1.63 2.33 7.54
N PHE A 81 1.56 1.29 8.38
CA PHE A 81 2.68 0.77 9.16
C PHE A 81 3.01 -0.65 8.68
N GLY A 82 4.30 -0.96 8.58
CA GLY A 82 4.77 -2.26 8.09
C GLY A 82 4.63 -2.42 6.57
N THR A 83 4.76 -3.66 6.10
CA THR A 83 4.71 -3.99 4.68
C THR A 83 3.29 -3.89 4.13
N ALA A 84 3.12 -3.34 2.93
CA ALA A 84 1.86 -3.40 2.19
C ALA A 84 2.00 -4.26 0.93
N ILE A 85 0.94 -4.98 0.55
CA ILE A 85 0.85 -5.74 -0.71
C ILE A 85 -0.29 -5.18 -1.55
N ALA A 86 0.04 -4.65 -2.73
CA ALA A 86 -0.95 -4.19 -3.70
C ALA A 86 -1.38 -5.32 -4.64
N VAL A 87 -2.68 -5.48 -4.81
CA VAL A 87 -3.34 -6.44 -5.71
C VAL A 87 -4.51 -5.75 -6.43
N SER A 88 -5.08 -6.43 -7.43
CA SER A 88 -6.36 -6.02 -8.00
C SER A 88 -7.50 -6.77 -7.32
N VAL A 89 -8.69 -6.21 -7.43
CA VAL A 89 -9.91 -6.84 -6.92
C VAL A 89 -11.00 -6.85 -8.00
N THR A 90 -11.79 -7.91 -8.06
CA THR A 90 -12.99 -7.95 -8.92
C THR A 90 -14.13 -7.14 -8.28
N PRO A 91 -15.18 -6.79 -9.04
CA PRO A 91 -16.35 -6.13 -8.46
C PRO A 91 -17.02 -6.90 -7.31
N ASP A 92 -16.86 -8.23 -7.28
CA ASP A 92 -17.41 -9.11 -6.24
C ASP A 92 -16.48 -9.25 -5.02
N GLY A 93 -15.32 -8.57 -5.01
CA GLY A 93 -14.37 -8.61 -3.91
C GLY A 93 -13.30 -9.71 -4.00
N GLU A 94 -13.17 -10.40 -5.14
CA GLU A 94 -12.16 -11.45 -5.32
C GLU A 94 -10.79 -10.85 -5.60
N THR A 95 -9.79 -11.27 -4.83
CA THR A 95 -8.39 -10.87 -5.05
C THR A 95 -7.83 -11.51 -6.32
N ILE A 96 -7.37 -10.66 -7.25
CA ILE A 96 -6.79 -11.05 -8.53
C ILE A 96 -5.48 -10.31 -8.80
N GLY A 97 -4.75 -10.77 -9.81
CA GLY A 97 -3.48 -10.14 -10.21
C GLY A 97 -3.69 -8.73 -10.77
N LEU A 98 -2.74 -7.84 -10.47
CA LEU A 98 -2.67 -6.51 -11.07
C LEU A 98 -2.60 -6.60 -12.59
N THR A 99 -3.46 -5.83 -13.25
CA THR A 99 -3.39 -5.59 -14.69
C THR A 99 -2.19 -4.71 -15.03
N ASP A 100 -1.76 -4.70 -16.30
CA ASP A 100 -0.70 -3.79 -16.76
C ASP A 100 -1.06 -2.32 -16.52
N ARG A 101 -2.33 -1.95 -16.72
CA ARG A 101 -2.82 -0.60 -16.45
C ARG A 101 -2.65 -0.22 -14.98
N GLN A 102 -3.01 -1.12 -14.06
CA GLN A 102 -2.87 -0.86 -12.62
C GLN A 102 -1.40 -0.79 -12.22
N LEU A 103 -0.52 -1.62 -12.77
CA LEU A 103 0.91 -1.50 -12.48
C LEU A 103 1.46 -0.15 -12.95
N VAL A 104 1.13 0.28 -14.17
CA VAL A 104 1.52 1.60 -14.68
C VAL A 104 0.96 2.71 -13.80
N ARG A 105 -0.27 2.57 -13.29
CA ARG A 105 -0.87 3.52 -12.36
C ARG A 105 -0.09 3.63 -11.05
N LEU A 106 0.29 2.50 -10.46
CA LEU A 106 1.12 2.44 -9.25
C LEU A 106 2.50 3.06 -9.50
N GLN A 107 3.17 2.70 -10.59
CA GLN A 107 4.48 3.26 -10.96
C GLN A 107 4.43 4.77 -11.14
N LYS A 108 3.39 5.28 -11.82
CA LYS A 108 3.17 6.72 -11.96
C LYS A 108 2.94 7.39 -10.60
N ALA A 109 2.16 6.76 -9.72
CA ALA A 109 1.91 7.29 -8.38
C ALA A 109 3.19 7.36 -7.53
N PHE A 110 4.09 6.38 -7.65
CA PHE A 110 5.38 6.43 -6.95
C PHE A 110 6.36 7.45 -7.52
N ALA A 111 6.26 7.77 -8.81
CA ALA A 111 7.16 8.73 -9.47
C ALA A 111 6.68 10.19 -9.42
N GLN A 112 5.40 10.43 -9.09
CA GLN A 112 4.82 11.78 -9.11
C GLN A 112 5.03 12.50 -7.77
N LYS A 113 5.34 13.80 -7.84
CA LYS A 113 5.22 14.69 -6.68
C LYS A 113 3.73 14.85 -6.34
N PRO A 114 3.30 14.69 -5.08
CA PRO A 114 1.94 14.99 -4.68
C PRO A 114 1.61 16.48 -4.91
N ASP A 115 0.36 16.77 -5.25
CA ASP A 115 -0.13 18.15 -5.33
C ASP A 115 -0.36 18.74 -3.93
N ASP A 116 -0.55 20.06 -3.86
CA ASP A 116 -0.66 20.78 -2.59
C ASP A 116 -1.81 20.24 -1.71
N GLY A 117 -2.95 19.88 -2.30
CA GLY A 117 -4.07 19.31 -1.56
C GLY A 117 -3.77 17.92 -0.98
N THR A 118 -3.00 17.10 -1.69
CA THR A 118 -2.50 15.82 -1.18
C THR A 118 -1.47 16.03 -0.07
N ILE A 119 -0.59 17.03 -0.20
CA ILE A 119 0.39 17.38 0.84
C ILE A 119 -0.32 17.82 2.12
N ASP A 120 -1.36 18.66 2.03
CA ASP A 120 -2.13 19.10 3.19
C ASP A 120 -2.76 17.91 3.93
N THR A 121 -3.41 17.01 3.20
CA THR A 121 -3.99 15.79 3.81
C THR A 121 -2.95 14.83 4.38
N LEU A 122 -1.77 14.72 3.76
CA LEU A 122 -0.64 13.98 4.32
C LEU A 122 -0.15 14.59 5.63
N VAL A 123 0.01 15.91 5.68
CA VAL A 123 0.47 16.65 6.87
C VAL A 123 -0.51 16.48 8.02
N ASP A 124 -1.81 16.58 7.76
CA ASP A 124 -2.85 16.38 8.77
C ASP A 124 -2.83 14.94 9.30
N SER A 125 -2.78 13.95 8.41
CA SER A 125 -2.76 12.52 8.78
C SER A 125 -1.49 12.14 9.55
N LEU A 126 -0.36 12.78 9.23
CA LEU A 126 0.93 12.54 9.87
C LEU A 126 1.20 13.49 11.04
N SER A 127 0.23 14.33 11.45
CA SER A 127 0.39 15.25 12.58
C SER A 127 0.84 14.61 13.89
N PRO A 128 0.56 13.33 14.20
CA PRO A 128 1.15 12.64 15.35
C PRO A 128 2.67 12.38 15.24
N PHE A 129 3.25 12.54 14.06
CA PHE A 129 4.66 12.29 13.72
C PHE A 129 5.36 13.60 13.30
N PRO A 130 5.65 14.52 14.25
CA PRO A 130 6.08 15.88 13.94
C PRO A 130 7.39 15.94 13.14
N THR A 131 8.30 14.99 13.33
CA THR A 131 9.54 14.88 12.55
C THR A 131 9.26 14.65 11.07
N ILE A 132 8.28 13.80 10.74
CA ILE A 132 7.90 13.50 9.35
C ILE A 132 7.21 14.72 8.73
N VAL A 133 6.30 15.36 9.45
CA VAL A 133 5.64 16.60 8.99
C VAL A 133 6.66 17.70 8.68
N SER A 134 7.72 17.81 9.48
CA SER A 134 8.79 18.78 9.23
C SER A 134 9.51 18.55 7.89
N MET A 135 9.64 17.29 7.45
CA MET A 135 10.24 16.98 6.16
C MET A 135 9.40 17.51 5.00
N PHE A 136 8.07 17.38 5.07
CA PHE A 136 7.16 17.88 4.03
C PHE A 136 7.13 19.40 3.91
N ARG A 137 7.32 20.12 5.02
CA ARG A 137 7.30 21.60 5.03
C ARG A 137 8.58 22.24 4.48
N ASN A 138 9.63 21.45 4.27
CA ASN A 138 10.95 21.91 3.84
C ASN A 138 11.26 21.59 2.36
N ILE A 139 10.28 21.15 1.58
CA ILE A 139 10.37 20.78 0.15
C ILE A 139 9.64 21.81 -0.71
#